data_AF-A0A6A7VNS2-F1
#
_entry.id   AF-A0A6A7VNS2-F1
#
_cell.length_a   1.000
_cell.length_b   1.000
_cell.length_c   1.000
_cell.angle_alpha   90.00
_cell.angle_beta   90.00
_cell.angle_gamma   90.00
#
_symmetry.space_group_name_H-M   'P 1'
#
loop_
_entity.id
_entity.type
_entity.pdbx_description
1 polymer ?
#
loop_
_entity_poly.entity_id
_entity_poly.type
_entity_poly.pdbx_seq_one_letter_code
_entity_poly.pdbx_strand_id
1 'polypeptide(L)'
;QIKSEKLTPFGGIFSIMEQFDALLAQTIDSTLGLRCTMFGYQYSEILRSLMCVYLCGGSCIEDVTTHLMKHLSLHPTLRTCSADTILRAIEELTCKNITYKSASGKSYDFNTADKMNCLLVNALLATGQLKSGQEYDFDFDHQFIETEKYDAKPTYKKFLGYSPGVAVINDMIVGIENRDGNTNVRFNQKETLERIFKRLEASEIYISRARMDCGSCSEEIVDMVEAHCRHFYIRANRCSSFYDSMFALTGWKTVEINGIEFELNSILVEKWKGKPYRLVIQRQRRIEGDLDIWEGEYTYRCILTNDYKSSARDIVEFYNLRGGKERIFDDMNNGFGWNRLPKSFMAQNTVFLLMTALIRNFYKAIMQRLKTHEFGLRATSRIKTFVFKFISVPAKWIKTSRRHVLNIYSDNNAYANLFKTDFG
;
A
#
# COMPACT_ATOMS: atom_id res chain seq x y z
N GLN A 1 14.30 37.78 27.54
CA GLN A 1 13.25 37.14 28.37
C GLN A 1 12.51 36.14 27.47
N ILE A 2 12.46 34.85 27.82
CA ILE A 2 11.71 33.85 27.03
C ILE A 2 10.24 33.95 27.46
N LYS A 3 9.32 34.22 26.53
CA LYS A 3 7.88 34.17 26.79
C LYS A 3 7.42 32.71 26.81
N SER A 4 6.90 32.23 27.94
CA SER A 4 6.34 30.89 28.09
C SER A 4 4.90 30.86 27.55
N GLU A 5 4.77 30.87 26.21
CA GLU A 5 3.48 30.70 25.54
C GLU A 5 3.34 29.27 25.00
N LYS A 6 2.13 28.71 25.04
CA LYS A 6 1.82 27.39 24.47
C LYS A 6 1.77 27.44 22.94
N LEU A 7 2.94 27.49 22.31
CA LEU A 7 3.14 27.43 20.86
C LEU A 7 3.41 25.98 20.41
N THR A 8 3.02 25.67 19.18
CA THR A 8 3.40 24.41 18.50
C THR A 8 4.12 24.69 17.20
N PRO A 9 5.14 23.90 16.83
CA PRO A 9 5.76 23.97 15.51
C PRO A 9 4.96 23.21 14.43
N PHE A 10 3.85 22.55 14.79
CA PHE A 10 3.09 21.67 13.92
C PHE A 10 1.69 22.21 13.58
N GLY A 11 1.55 23.49 13.25
CA GLY A 11 0.23 24.12 13.04
C GLY A 11 -0.63 23.45 11.96
N GLY A 12 -0.01 22.96 10.88
CA GLY A 12 -0.74 22.32 9.79
C GLY A 12 -1.37 20.98 10.17
N ILE A 13 -0.89 20.31 11.23
CA ILE A 13 -1.42 19.00 11.64
C ILE A 13 -2.87 19.08 12.07
N PHE A 14 -3.31 20.20 12.64
CA PHE A 14 -4.65 20.31 13.21
C PHE A 14 -5.73 20.23 12.14
N SER A 15 -5.54 20.85 10.97
CA SER A 15 -6.47 20.69 9.84
C SER A 15 -6.55 19.24 9.37
N ILE A 16 -5.42 18.53 9.41
CA ILE A 16 -5.38 17.11 9.02
C ILE A 16 -6.07 16.22 10.07
N MET A 17 -5.92 16.54 11.36
CA MET A 17 -6.64 15.86 12.43
C MET A 17 -8.16 16.01 12.27
N GLU A 18 -8.64 17.22 12.00
CA GLU A 18 -10.06 17.50 11.76
C GLU A 18 -10.58 16.77 10.52
N GLN A 19 -9.83 16.79 9.41
CA GLN A 19 -10.20 16.06 8.19
C GLN A 19 -10.21 14.54 8.40
N PHE A 20 -9.28 14.00 9.20
CA PHE A 20 -9.27 12.57 9.53
C PHE A 20 -10.52 12.19 10.32
N ASP A 21 -10.86 12.99 11.32
CA ASP A 21 -12.03 12.75 12.16
C ASP A 21 -13.32 12.80 11.32
N ALA A 22 -13.47 13.85 10.51
CA ALA A 22 -14.64 14.06 9.66
C ALA A 22 -14.81 12.97 8.58
N LEU A 23 -13.72 12.47 7.99
CA LEU A 23 -13.80 11.51 6.88
C LEU A 23 -13.78 10.05 7.32
N LEU A 24 -13.15 9.73 8.46
CA LEU A 24 -12.83 8.35 8.82
C LEU A 24 -13.28 7.91 10.21
N ALA A 25 -13.57 8.81 11.16
CA ALA A 25 -13.84 8.38 12.53
C ALA A 25 -15.04 7.43 12.62
N GLN A 26 -16.16 7.80 11.98
CA GLN A 26 -17.35 6.98 11.93
C GLN A 26 -17.08 5.61 11.30
N THR A 27 -16.40 5.58 10.15
CA THR A 27 -16.08 4.33 9.43
C THR A 27 -15.17 3.41 10.24
N ILE A 28 -14.19 3.98 10.94
CA ILE A 28 -13.28 3.23 11.80
C ILE A 28 -14.06 2.60 12.96
N ASP A 29 -14.80 3.40 13.71
CA ASP A 29 -15.46 2.93 14.92
C ASP A 29 -16.67 2.03 14.62
N SER A 30 -17.35 2.22 13.49
CA SER A 30 -18.40 1.30 13.04
C SER A 30 -17.85 -0.05 12.57
N THR A 31 -16.69 -0.07 11.90
CA THR A 31 -16.08 -1.30 11.40
C THR A 31 -15.37 -2.08 12.50
N LEU A 32 -14.65 -1.38 13.39
CA LEU A 32 -13.92 -2.01 14.49
C LEU A 32 -14.79 -2.26 15.72
N GLY A 33 -15.94 -1.59 15.82
CA GLY A 33 -16.75 -1.55 17.02
C GLY A 33 -16.19 -0.55 18.04
N LEU A 34 -17.06 -0.08 18.94
CA LEU A 34 -16.65 0.83 20.01
C LEU A 34 -15.66 0.13 20.94
N ARG A 35 -14.52 0.77 21.18
CA ARG A 35 -13.47 0.24 22.06
C ARG A 35 -13.84 0.41 23.53
N CYS A 36 -14.44 1.54 23.88
CA CYS A 36 -14.87 1.85 25.24
C CYS A 36 -16.26 2.51 25.24
N THR A 37 -17.07 2.22 26.26
CA THR A 37 -18.44 2.76 26.38
C THR A 37 -18.51 4.05 27.20
N MET A 38 -17.62 4.23 28.17
CA MET A 38 -17.66 5.38 29.10
C MET A 38 -16.39 6.23 29.06
N PHE A 39 -15.24 5.63 29.37
CA PHE A 39 -13.97 6.34 29.48
C PHE A 39 -12.89 5.62 28.69
N GLY A 40 -12.15 6.39 27.89
CA GLY A 40 -11.07 5.88 27.06
C GLY A 40 -11.04 6.54 25.70
N TYR A 41 -10.20 5.99 24.83
CA TYR A 41 -10.07 6.37 23.43
C TYR A 41 -10.76 5.34 22.55
N GLN A 42 -11.50 5.81 21.54
CA GLN A 42 -11.99 4.95 20.45
C GLN A 42 -10.86 4.60 19.48
N TYR A 43 -11.10 3.63 18.59
CA TYR A 43 -10.09 3.22 17.62
C TYR A 43 -9.77 4.34 16.62
N SER A 44 -10.75 5.15 16.23
CA SER A 44 -10.58 6.34 15.41
C SER A 44 -9.57 7.33 16.01
N GLU A 45 -9.71 7.65 17.29
CA GLU A 45 -8.80 8.54 18.03
C GLU A 45 -7.38 7.96 18.12
N ILE A 46 -7.26 6.65 18.26
CA ILE A 46 -5.98 5.93 18.34
C ILE A 46 -5.28 5.93 16.98
N LEU A 47 -5.99 5.62 15.90
CA LEU A 47 -5.49 5.69 14.53
C LEU A 47 -5.08 7.12 14.15
N ARG A 48 -5.87 8.13 14.57
CA ARG A 48 -5.51 9.55 14.38
C ARG A 48 -4.25 9.93 15.15
N SER A 49 -4.06 9.40 16.35
CA SER A 49 -2.84 9.63 17.14
C SER A 49 -1.61 9.00 16.47
N LEU A 50 -1.74 7.78 15.93
CA LEU A 50 -0.70 7.13 15.14
C LEU A 50 -0.41 7.88 13.83
N MET A 51 -1.43 8.38 13.14
CA MET A 51 -1.28 9.22 11.95
C MET A 51 -0.39 10.44 12.25
N CYS A 52 -0.61 11.10 13.38
CA CYS A 52 0.17 12.29 13.75
C CYS A 52 1.66 12.00 13.94
N VAL A 53 2.06 10.76 14.29
CA VAL A 53 3.48 10.39 14.35
C VAL A 53 4.13 10.61 12.99
N TYR A 54 3.62 9.95 11.94
CA TYR A 54 4.22 10.02 10.61
C TYR A 54 4.04 11.39 9.95
N LEU A 55 2.88 12.02 10.14
CA LEU A 55 2.60 13.33 9.54
C LEU A 55 3.32 14.49 10.25
N CYS A 56 3.87 14.30 11.44
CA CYS A 56 4.77 15.26 12.09
C CYS A 56 6.26 14.90 11.91
N GLY A 57 6.59 13.91 11.06
CA GLY A 57 7.97 13.51 10.78
C GLY A 57 8.57 12.57 11.81
N GLY A 58 7.76 12.02 12.72
CA GLY A 58 8.13 10.92 13.59
C GLY A 58 8.32 9.62 12.81
N SER A 59 8.94 8.65 13.45
CA SER A 59 9.41 7.41 12.83
C SER A 59 9.20 6.18 13.69
N CYS A 60 8.92 6.36 14.98
CA CYS A 60 8.59 5.31 15.94
C CYS A 60 7.31 5.70 16.70
N ILE A 61 6.53 4.72 17.18
CA ILE A 61 5.25 4.99 17.87
C ILE A 61 5.48 5.81 19.15
N GLU A 62 6.60 5.59 19.82
CA GLU A 62 7.03 6.26 21.04
C GLU A 62 7.15 7.78 20.87
N ASP A 63 7.43 8.27 19.65
CA ASP A 63 7.55 9.69 19.32
C ASP A 63 6.27 10.46 19.67
N VAL A 64 5.10 9.79 19.65
CA VAL A 64 3.85 10.42 20.08
C VAL A 64 3.95 10.89 21.53
N THR A 65 4.43 10.06 22.44
CA THR A 65 4.48 10.37 23.88
C THR A 65 5.67 11.27 24.20
N THR A 66 6.84 10.98 23.62
CA THR A 66 8.11 11.63 23.99
C THR A 66 8.24 13.03 23.39
N HIS A 67 7.67 13.27 22.20
CA HIS A 67 7.94 14.50 21.44
C HIS A 67 6.67 15.25 21.03
N LEU A 68 5.61 14.55 20.60
CA LEU A 68 4.48 15.18 19.92
C LEU A 68 3.29 15.50 20.85
N MET A 69 3.05 14.72 21.89
CA MET A 69 1.82 14.78 22.70
C MET A 69 1.59 16.18 23.29
N LYS A 70 2.64 16.84 23.78
CA LYS A 70 2.54 18.21 24.33
C LYS A 70 2.04 19.25 23.30
N HIS A 71 2.26 18.98 22.01
CA HIS A 71 1.86 19.84 20.90
C HIS A 71 0.47 19.45 20.36
N LEU A 72 0.24 18.15 20.17
CA LEU A 72 -1.03 17.63 19.63
C LEU A 72 -2.20 17.85 20.61
N SER A 73 -1.95 17.73 21.91
CA SER A 73 -2.94 18.00 22.97
C SER A 73 -3.30 19.48 23.14
N LEU A 74 -2.73 20.38 22.33
CA LEU A 74 -3.19 21.77 22.28
C LEU A 74 -4.49 21.93 21.48
N HIS A 75 -4.88 20.91 20.69
CA HIS A 75 -6.15 20.93 19.98
C HIS A 75 -7.34 21.01 20.98
N PRO A 76 -8.33 21.90 20.78
CA PRO A 76 -9.40 22.14 21.77
C PRO A 76 -10.29 20.94 22.08
N THR A 77 -10.62 20.13 21.08
CA THR A 77 -11.59 19.02 21.18
C THR A 77 -10.98 17.65 20.93
N LEU A 78 -10.23 17.51 19.84
CA LEU A 78 -9.57 16.26 19.45
C LEU A 78 -8.46 15.86 20.43
N ARG A 79 -8.63 14.69 21.04
CA ARG A 79 -7.67 14.14 22.01
C ARG A 79 -6.56 13.36 21.30
N THR A 80 -5.42 13.20 21.96
CA THR A 80 -4.29 12.39 21.47
C THR A 80 -3.90 11.39 22.55
N CYS A 81 -3.76 10.12 22.18
CA CYS A 81 -3.39 9.06 23.12
C CYS A 81 -1.87 8.81 23.14
N SER A 82 -1.40 8.12 24.19
CA SER A 82 0.00 7.74 24.34
C SER A 82 0.38 6.56 23.44
N ALA A 83 1.69 6.38 23.24
CA ALA A 83 2.29 5.22 22.60
C ALA A 83 1.76 3.90 23.19
N ASP A 84 1.70 3.78 24.53
CA ASP A 84 1.18 2.58 25.21
C ASP A 84 -0.26 2.26 24.81
N THR A 85 -1.08 3.30 24.61
CA THR A 85 -2.48 3.11 24.18
C THR A 85 -2.54 2.61 22.74
N ILE A 86 -1.72 3.16 21.85
CA ILE A 86 -1.60 2.69 20.46
C ILE A 86 -1.12 1.23 20.43
N LEU A 87 -0.06 0.92 21.18
CA LEU A 87 0.53 -0.41 21.26
C LEU A 87 -0.45 -1.44 21.85
N ARG A 88 -1.31 -1.05 22.79
CA ARG A 88 -2.38 -1.90 23.32
C ARG A 88 -3.50 -2.12 22.30
N ALA A 89 -3.88 -1.10 21.55
CA ALA A 89 -4.90 -1.24 20.51
C ALA A 89 -4.44 -2.20 19.39
N ILE A 90 -3.16 -2.20 19.05
CA ILE A 90 -2.57 -3.18 18.12
C ILE A 90 -2.79 -4.60 18.65
N GLU A 91 -2.58 -4.84 19.95
CA GLU A 91 -2.82 -6.14 20.58
C GLU A 91 -4.29 -6.53 20.58
N GLU A 92 -5.19 -5.60 20.93
CA GLU A 92 -6.64 -5.83 20.93
C GLU A 92 -7.19 -6.18 19.55
N LEU A 93 -6.64 -5.61 18.49
CA LEU A 93 -7.03 -5.85 17.10
C LEU A 93 -6.32 -7.05 16.46
N THR A 94 -5.41 -7.70 17.18
CA THR A 94 -4.63 -8.83 16.66
C THR A 94 -5.52 -10.07 16.50
N CYS A 95 -5.46 -10.71 15.34
CA CYS A 95 -6.02 -12.04 15.13
C CYS A 95 -4.92 -13.11 15.11
N LYS A 96 -5.27 -14.35 15.44
CA LYS A 96 -4.33 -15.48 15.38
C LYS A 96 -3.84 -15.74 13.96
N ASN A 97 -2.62 -16.25 13.85
CA ASN A 97 -2.10 -16.77 12.59
C ASN A 97 -2.86 -18.05 12.19
N ILE A 98 -2.92 -18.30 10.88
CA ILE A 98 -3.35 -19.55 10.27
C ILE A 98 -2.10 -20.27 9.79
N THR A 99 -1.88 -21.49 10.27
CA THR A 99 -0.75 -22.32 9.88
C THR A 99 -1.13 -23.26 8.74
N TYR A 100 -0.43 -23.17 7.63
CA TYR A 100 -0.58 -24.05 6.47
C TYR A 100 0.59 -25.02 6.37
N LYS A 101 0.31 -26.29 6.08
CA LYS A 101 1.32 -27.34 5.89
C LYS A 101 1.51 -27.64 4.42
N SER A 102 2.75 -27.60 3.96
CA SER A 102 3.12 -28.05 2.61
C SER A 102 3.14 -29.58 2.52
N ALA A 103 3.09 -30.11 1.29
CA ALA A 103 3.26 -31.54 1.03
C ALA A 103 4.56 -32.13 1.60
N SER A 104 5.60 -31.31 1.77
CA SER A 104 6.88 -31.69 2.39
C SER A 104 6.88 -31.66 3.92
N GLY A 105 5.72 -31.41 4.57
CA GLY A 105 5.59 -31.31 6.03
C GLY A 105 6.02 -29.97 6.63
N LYS A 106 6.60 -29.05 5.83
CA LYS A 106 6.95 -27.70 6.32
C LYS A 106 5.69 -26.88 6.61
N SER A 107 5.71 -26.16 7.74
CA SER A 107 4.61 -25.32 8.21
C SER A 107 4.94 -23.83 8.01
N TYR A 108 3.96 -23.08 7.54
CA TYR A 108 4.06 -21.64 7.27
C TYR A 108 2.87 -20.91 7.86
N ASP A 109 3.13 -19.83 8.58
CA ASP A 109 2.11 -19.00 9.20
C ASP A 109 1.74 -17.84 8.29
N PHE A 110 0.43 -17.58 8.23
CA PHE A 110 -0.18 -16.47 7.54
C PHE A 110 -1.06 -15.70 8.51
N ASN A 111 -1.13 -14.38 8.37
CA ASN A 111 -2.03 -13.53 9.13
C ASN A 111 -2.92 -12.75 8.17
N THR A 112 -4.21 -13.08 8.18
CA THR A 112 -5.19 -12.52 7.24
C THR A 112 -5.80 -11.21 7.73
N ALA A 113 -5.84 -10.98 9.05
CA ALA A 113 -6.37 -9.77 9.69
C ALA A 113 -7.64 -9.22 9.02
N ASP A 114 -8.63 -10.10 8.77
CA ASP A 114 -9.74 -9.81 7.86
C ASP A 114 -10.51 -8.54 8.24
N LYS A 115 -10.81 -8.37 9.53
CA LYS A 115 -11.49 -7.17 10.07
C LYS A 115 -10.76 -5.86 9.74
N MET A 116 -9.43 -5.87 9.81
CA MET A 116 -8.60 -4.71 9.48
C MET A 116 -8.50 -4.48 7.98
N ASN A 117 -8.49 -5.54 7.18
CA ASN A 117 -8.58 -5.42 5.72
C ASN A 117 -9.95 -4.89 5.27
N CYS A 118 -11.04 -5.28 5.92
CA CYS A 118 -12.38 -4.71 5.69
C CYS A 118 -12.39 -3.21 6.01
N LEU A 119 -11.79 -2.80 7.14
CA LEU A 119 -11.63 -1.39 7.46
C LEU A 119 -10.85 -0.64 6.36
N LEU A 120 -9.78 -1.22 5.83
CA LEU A 120 -8.96 -0.58 4.79
C LEU A 120 -9.79 -0.26 3.53
N VAL A 121 -10.62 -1.20 3.07
CA VAL A 121 -11.51 -0.99 1.92
C VAL A 121 -12.62 0.01 2.25
N ASN A 122 -13.26 -0.11 3.42
CA ASN A 122 -14.29 0.81 3.88
C ASN A 122 -13.77 2.26 3.98
N ALA A 123 -12.54 2.44 4.45
CA ALA A 123 -11.91 3.75 4.53
C ALA A 123 -11.70 4.37 3.13
N LEU A 124 -11.32 3.56 2.13
CA LEU A 124 -11.16 4.03 0.75
C LEU A 124 -12.49 4.43 0.10
N LEU A 125 -13.59 3.74 0.45
CA LEU A 125 -14.95 4.13 0.06
C LEU A 125 -15.37 5.43 0.74
N ALA A 126 -15.15 5.55 2.06
CA ALA A 126 -15.50 6.74 2.83
C ALA A 126 -14.75 8.00 2.34
N THR A 127 -13.49 7.84 1.92
CA THR A 127 -12.71 8.93 1.32
C THR A 127 -12.99 9.11 -0.18
N GLY A 128 -13.88 8.34 -0.79
CA GLY A 128 -14.22 8.42 -2.22
C GLY A 128 -13.05 8.10 -3.17
N GLN A 129 -11.99 7.47 -2.66
CA GLN A 129 -10.84 7.02 -3.45
C GLN A 129 -11.18 5.77 -4.26
N LEU A 130 -12.11 4.96 -3.74
CA LEU A 130 -12.84 3.94 -4.47
C LEU A 130 -14.34 4.26 -4.44
N LYS A 131 -15.09 3.73 -5.40
CA LYS A 131 -16.54 3.90 -5.51
C LYS A 131 -17.18 2.54 -5.76
N SER A 132 -18.23 2.24 -5.02
CA SER A 132 -19.05 1.04 -5.25
C SER A 132 -19.61 1.04 -6.69
N GLY A 133 -19.70 -0.15 -7.28
CA GLY A 133 -20.17 -0.38 -8.64
C GLY A 133 -19.16 -0.04 -9.74
N GLN A 134 -17.89 0.24 -9.40
CA GLN A 134 -16.85 0.57 -10.38
C GLN A 134 -15.86 -0.57 -10.58
N GLU A 135 -15.24 -0.58 -11.76
CA GLU A 135 -14.15 -1.49 -12.12
C GLU A 135 -12.79 -0.80 -12.04
N TYR A 136 -11.76 -1.54 -11.63
CA TYR A 136 -10.41 -0.99 -11.43
C TYR A 136 -9.29 -1.88 -11.96
N ASP A 137 -8.10 -1.28 -12.10
CA ASP A 137 -6.85 -2.00 -12.31
C ASP A 137 -6.30 -2.46 -10.95
N PHE A 138 -6.06 -3.76 -10.85
CA PHE A 138 -5.56 -4.43 -9.66
C PHE A 138 -4.14 -4.91 -9.87
N ASP A 139 -3.34 -4.76 -8.83
CA ASP A 139 -2.01 -5.32 -8.81
C ASP A 139 -1.70 -6.04 -7.51
N PHE A 140 -0.97 -7.15 -7.58
CA PHE A 140 -0.52 -7.90 -6.40
C PHE A 140 0.99 -8.16 -6.44
N ASP A 141 1.68 -7.97 -5.32
CA ASP A 141 3.09 -8.32 -5.16
C ASP A 141 3.41 -8.67 -3.71
N HIS A 142 4.53 -9.36 -3.49
CA HIS A 142 5.05 -9.62 -2.15
C HIS A 142 6.10 -8.59 -1.77
N GLN A 143 5.87 -7.88 -0.67
CA GLN A 143 6.89 -7.02 -0.06
C GLN A 143 7.68 -7.84 0.95
N PHE A 144 9.02 -7.73 0.93
CA PHE A 144 9.85 -8.31 1.98
C PHE A 144 10.21 -7.23 2.99
N ILE A 145 9.90 -7.49 4.27
CA ILE A 145 10.20 -6.58 5.36
C ILE A 145 11.28 -7.23 6.21
N GLU A 146 12.48 -6.68 6.13
CA GLU A 146 13.63 -7.11 6.93
C GLU A 146 13.41 -6.73 8.40
N THR A 147 13.54 -7.71 9.29
CA THR A 147 13.40 -7.52 10.72
C THR A 147 13.92 -8.70 11.52
N GLU A 148 14.39 -8.42 12.73
CA GLU A 148 14.85 -9.42 13.71
C GLU A 148 13.80 -9.65 14.81
N LYS A 149 12.52 -9.55 14.44
CA LYS A 149 11.42 -9.86 15.38
C LYS A 149 11.46 -11.32 15.81
N TYR A 150 10.83 -11.59 16.95
CA TYR A 150 10.95 -12.87 17.66
C TYR A 150 10.60 -14.08 16.78
N ASP A 151 9.55 -13.97 15.97
CA ASP A 151 9.08 -15.03 15.06
C ASP A 151 9.50 -14.82 13.59
N ALA A 152 10.44 -13.90 13.32
CA ALA A 152 10.93 -13.66 11.96
C ALA A 152 11.72 -14.87 11.42
N LYS A 153 11.51 -15.18 10.13
CA LYS A 153 12.12 -16.36 9.47
C LYS A 153 13.04 -15.92 8.32
N PRO A 154 14.05 -16.73 7.96
CA PRO A 154 14.99 -16.39 6.89
C PRO A 154 14.29 -16.34 5.53
N THR A 155 14.49 -15.24 4.82
CA THR A 155 13.94 -15.03 3.48
C THR A 155 14.91 -15.56 2.41
N TYR A 156 14.40 -15.78 1.18
CA TYR A 156 15.26 -16.12 0.05
C TYR A 156 16.28 -15.01 -0.28
N LYS A 157 16.02 -13.77 0.16
CA LYS A 157 16.89 -12.61 0.02
C LYS A 157 18.01 -12.57 1.08
N LYS A 158 18.17 -13.63 1.87
CA LYS A 158 19.26 -13.83 2.85
C LYS A 158 19.23 -12.89 4.06
N PHE A 159 18.05 -12.47 4.49
CA PHE A 159 17.83 -11.76 5.76
C PHE A 159 16.64 -12.34 6.53
N LEU A 160 16.53 -12.07 7.83
CA LEU A 160 15.34 -12.43 8.63
C LEU A 160 14.21 -11.44 8.36
N GLY A 161 12.98 -11.93 8.21
CA GLY A 161 11.86 -11.02 8.02
C GLY A 161 10.52 -11.68 7.80
N TYR A 162 9.59 -10.85 7.34
CA TYR A 162 8.27 -11.26 6.86
C TYR A 162 8.12 -10.96 5.37
N SER A 163 7.15 -11.60 4.72
CA SER A 163 6.92 -11.44 3.28
C SER A 163 5.46 -11.16 2.90
N PRO A 164 4.83 -10.09 3.43
CA PRO A 164 3.42 -9.81 3.19
C PRO A 164 3.06 -9.72 1.71
N GLY A 165 1.94 -10.35 1.34
CA GLY A 165 1.26 -10.12 0.07
C GLY A 165 0.46 -8.82 0.14
N VAL A 166 0.69 -7.93 -0.81
CA VAL A 166 0.07 -6.60 -0.86
C VAL A 166 -0.69 -6.43 -2.16
N ALA A 167 -1.98 -6.12 -2.03
CA ALA A 167 -2.87 -5.76 -3.13
C ALA A 167 -3.00 -4.25 -3.24
N VAL A 168 -2.94 -3.75 -4.47
CA VAL A 168 -3.01 -2.34 -4.81
C VAL A 168 -4.03 -2.12 -5.92
N ILE A 169 -4.87 -1.11 -5.78
CA ILE A 169 -5.70 -0.55 -6.85
C ILE A 169 -5.24 0.87 -7.11
N ASN A 170 -4.87 1.19 -8.35
CA ASN A 170 -4.23 2.46 -8.70
C ASN A 170 -2.97 2.72 -7.86
N ASP A 171 -2.98 3.74 -6.99
CA ASP A 171 -1.91 4.02 -6.00
C ASP A 171 -2.33 3.60 -4.58
N MET A 172 -3.46 2.90 -4.39
CA MET A 172 -4.06 2.60 -3.09
C MET A 172 -3.88 1.18 -2.65
N ILE A 173 -3.38 0.98 -1.43
CA ILE A 173 -3.28 -0.36 -0.84
C ILE A 173 -4.69 -0.78 -0.41
N VAL A 174 -5.18 -1.90 -0.96
CA VAL A 174 -6.54 -2.40 -0.71
C VAL A 174 -6.57 -3.70 0.09
N GLY A 175 -5.41 -4.34 0.25
CA GLY A 175 -5.32 -5.54 1.08
C GLY A 175 -3.87 -5.87 1.43
N ILE A 176 -3.67 -6.38 2.64
CA ILE A 176 -2.40 -6.91 3.13
C ILE A 176 -2.68 -8.21 3.86
N GLU A 177 -1.99 -9.28 3.47
CA GLU A 177 -1.90 -10.51 4.26
C GLU A 177 -0.44 -10.81 4.55
N ASN A 178 -0.10 -10.86 5.84
CA ASN A 178 1.27 -11.10 6.24
C ASN A 178 1.56 -12.60 6.30
N ARG A 179 2.83 -12.96 6.14
CA ARG A 179 3.27 -14.36 6.20
C ARG A 179 4.75 -14.45 6.53
N ASP A 180 5.14 -15.63 6.96
CA ASP A 180 6.53 -15.95 7.25
C ASP A 180 7.47 -15.57 6.09
N GLY A 181 8.66 -15.07 6.42
CA GLY A 181 9.67 -14.68 5.43
C GLY A 181 10.21 -15.83 4.57
N ASN A 182 10.18 -17.06 5.07
CA ASN A 182 10.67 -18.26 4.37
C ASN A 182 9.60 -18.92 3.47
N THR A 183 8.41 -18.32 3.37
CA THR A 183 7.31 -18.87 2.57
C THR A 183 7.56 -18.62 1.08
N ASN A 184 7.48 -19.68 0.27
CA ASN A 184 7.56 -19.55 -1.19
C ASN A 184 6.42 -18.64 -1.68
N VAL A 185 6.70 -17.71 -2.60
CA VAL A 185 5.72 -16.73 -3.11
C VAL A 185 4.46 -17.36 -3.72
N ARG A 186 4.54 -18.58 -4.24
CA ARG A 186 3.40 -19.32 -4.80
C ARG A 186 2.55 -20.02 -3.75
N PHE A 187 3.13 -20.32 -2.60
CA PHE A 187 2.49 -21.17 -1.61
C PHE A 187 1.31 -20.41 -0.97
N ASN A 188 0.12 -21.00 -1.09
CA ASN A 188 -1.14 -20.48 -0.56
C ASN A 188 -1.52 -19.08 -1.10
N GLN A 189 -0.96 -18.67 -2.26
CA GLN A 189 -1.23 -17.37 -2.86
C GLN A 189 -2.64 -17.29 -3.44
N LYS A 190 -3.17 -18.41 -3.95
CA LYS A 190 -4.54 -18.53 -4.45
C LYS A 190 -5.54 -18.13 -3.36
N GLU A 191 -5.38 -18.66 -2.17
CA GLU A 191 -6.27 -18.44 -1.03
C GLU A 191 -6.17 -16.99 -0.53
N THR A 192 -4.98 -16.39 -0.55
CA THR A 192 -4.80 -14.96 -0.27
C THR A 192 -5.53 -14.09 -1.28
N LEU A 193 -5.40 -14.40 -2.58
CA LEU A 193 -6.08 -13.65 -3.63
C LEU A 193 -7.60 -13.82 -3.56
N GLU A 194 -8.09 -15.03 -3.31
CA GLU A 194 -9.51 -15.31 -3.16
C GLU A 194 -10.14 -14.48 -2.03
N ARG A 195 -9.49 -14.41 -0.86
CA ARG A 195 -9.95 -13.56 0.25
C ARG A 195 -9.96 -12.08 -0.12
N ILE A 196 -8.94 -11.61 -0.84
CA ILE A 196 -8.87 -10.21 -1.29
C ILE A 196 -9.98 -9.91 -2.30
N PHE A 197 -10.15 -10.72 -3.34
CA PHE A 197 -11.18 -10.51 -4.36
C PHE A 197 -12.58 -10.57 -3.77
N LYS A 198 -12.90 -11.60 -2.95
CA LYS A 198 -14.21 -11.71 -2.28
C LYS A 198 -14.52 -10.49 -1.42
N ARG A 199 -13.51 -9.91 -0.75
CA ARG A 199 -13.68 -8.69 0.07
C ARG A 199 -13.99 -7.47 -0.79
N LEU A 200 -13.30 -7.34 -1.93
CA LEU A 200 -13.56 -6.26 -2.90
C LEU A 200 -14.96 -6.40 -3.49
N GLU A 201 -15.35 -7.60 -3.92
CA GLU A 201 -16.69 -7.89 -4.47
C GLU A 201 -17.80 -7.65 -3.45
N ALA A 202 -17.61 -8.05 -2.19
CA ALA A 202 -18.55 -7.77 -1.10
C ALA A 202 -18.72 -6.26 -0.84
N SER A 203 -17.74 -5.45 -1.28
CA SER A 203 -17.78 -3.98 -1.22
C SER A 203 -18.19 -3.35 -2.57
N GLU A 204 -18.68 -4.18 -3.52
CA GLU A 204 -19.05 -3.80 -4.88
C GLU A 204 -17.90 -3.15 -5.67
N ILE A 205 -16.66 -3.58 -5.40
CA ILE A 205 -15.46 -3.18 -6.14
C ILE A 205 -15.05 -4.32 -7.06
N TYR A 206 -15.06 -4.06 -8.36
CA TYR A 206 -14.77 -5.06 -9.38
C TYR A 206 -13.42 -4.81 -10.04
N ILE A 207 -12.80 -5.87 -10.58
CA ILE A 207 -11.48 -5.78 -11.21
C ILE A 207 -11.62 -5.94 -12.72
N SER A 208 -11.28 -4.89 -13.47
CA SER A 208 -11.23 -4.95 -14.92
C SER A 208 -9.94 -5.65 -15.38
N ARG A 209 -8.80 -5.21 -14.84
CA ARG A 209 -7.49 -5.70 -15.27
C ARG A 209 -6.60 -6.03 -14.08
N ALA A 210 -5.96 -7.19 -14.08
CA ALA A 210 -5.04 -7.62 -13.03
C ALA A 210 -3.60 -7.75 -13.54
N ARG A 211 -2.60 -7.18 -12.85
CA ARG A 211 -1.17 -7.37 -13.18
C ARG A 211 -0.40 -8.02 -12.04
N MET A 212 0.38 -9.05 -12.38
CA MET A 212 1.18 -9.80 -11.41
C MET A 212 2.54 -10.25 -11.95
N ASP A 213 3.41 -10.59 -11.00
CA ASP A 213 4.77 -11.05 -11.25
C ASP A 213 4.83 -12.53 -11.68
N CYS A 214 6.06 -13.05 -11.85
CA CYS A 214 6.27 -14.44 -12.26
C CYS A 214 6.06 -15.44 -11.10
N GLY A 215 6.12 -14.95 -9.85
CA GLY A 215 5.65 -15.66 -8.67
C GLY A 215 4.23 -16.19 -8.88
N SER A 216 3.36 -15.40 -9.52
CA SER A 216 1.94 -15.70 -9.68
C SER A 216 1.59 -16.60 -10.88
N CYS A 217 2.57 -17.11 -11.63
CA CYS A 217 2.35 -17.85 -12.88
C CYS A 217 2.24 -19.38 -12.69
N SER A 218 1.30 -19.83 -11.85
CA SER A 218 0.85 -21.22 -11.72
C SER A 218 -0.62 -21.36 -12.17
N GLU A 219 -1.04 -22.56 -12.56
CA GLU A 219 -2.39 -22.80 -13.10
C GLU A 219 -3.48 -22.35 -12.13
N GLU A 220 -3.41 -22.82 -10.88
CA GLU A 220 -4.38 -22.54 -9.84
C GLU A 220 -4.54 -21.04 -9.52
N ILE A 221 -3.46 -20.27 -9.66
CA ILE A 221 -3.47 -18.81 -9.42
C ILE A 221 -4.03 -18.08 -10.63
N VAL A 222 -3.66 -18.49 -11.84
CA VAL A 222 -4.22 -17.90 -13.07
C VAL A 222 -5.72 -18.12 -13.12
N ASP A 223 -6.20 -19.33 -12.81
CA ASP A 223 -7.64 -19.63 -12.77
C ASP A 223 -8.38 -18.77 -11.75
N MET A 224 -7.80 -18.58 -10.56
CA MET A 224 -8.36 -17.71 -9.53
C MET A 224 -8.44 -16.26 -10.00
N VAL A 225 -7.38 -15.74 -10.61
CA VAL A 225 -7.35 -14.35 -11.10
C VAL A 225 -8.33 -14.17 -12.26
N GLU A 226 -8.37 -15.11 -13.21
CA GLU A 226 -9.28 -15.08 -14.35
C GLU A 226 -10.76 -15.12 -13.91
N ALA A 227 -11.10 -15.87 -12.86
CA ALA A 227 -12.46 -15.90 -12.32
C ALA A 227 -12.93 -14.56 -11.74
N HIS A 228 -12.00 -13.69 -11.32
CA HIS A 228 -12.28 -12.45 -10.59
C HIS A 228 -11.88 -11.17 -11.35
N CYS A 229 -11.42 -11.28 -12.60
CA CYS A 229 -11.14 -10.11 -13.43
C CYS A 229 -11.44 -10.34 -14.92
N ARG A 230 -11.67 -9.25 -15.65
CA ARG A 230 -11.92 -9.33 -17.09
C ARG A 230 -10.65 -9.70 -17.88
N HIS A 231 -9.53 -9.06 -17.56
CA HIS A 231 -8.23 -9.35 -18.19
C HIS A 231 -7.10 -9.50 -17.18
N PHE A 232 -6.26 -10.51 -17.34
CA PHE A 232 -5.04 -10.66 -16.53
C PHE A 232 -3.78 -10.46 -17.35
N TYR A 233 -2.71 -10.00 -16.72
CA TYR A 233 -1.39 -9.80 -17.31
C TYR A 233 -0.34 -10.28 -16.30
N ILE A 234 0.07 -11.54 -16.46
CA ILE A 234 0.95 -12.23 -15.50
C ILE A 234 2.27 -12.54 -16.18
N ARG A 235 3.39 -12.23 -15.52
CA ARG A 235 4.69 -12.56 -16.08
C ARG A 235 4.87 -14.07 -16.21
N ALA A 236 5.14 -14.56 -17.42
CA ALA A 236 5.41 -15.97 -17.61
C ALA A 236 6.81 -16.33 -17.06
N ASN A 237 6.89 -17.47 -16.36
CA ASN A 237 8.17 -18.09 -16.00
C ASN A 237 8.91 -18.58 -17.25
N ARG A 238 10.25 -18.61 -17.18
CA ARG A 238 11.08 -19.28 -18.18
C ARG A 238 10.68 -20.77 -18.21
N CYS A 239 9.96 -21.20 -19.23
CA CYS A 239 9.60 -22.61 -19.43
C CYS A 239 10.24 -23.05 -20.74
N SER A 240 11.02 -24.14 -20.71
CA SER A 240 11.74 -24.67 -21.88
C SER A 240 10.82 -24.94 -23.06
N SER A 241 9.59 -25.39 -22.81
CA SER A 241 8.58 -25.62 -23.85
C SER A 241 8.19 -24.37 -24.65
N PHE A 242 8.33 -23.17 -24.09
CA PHE A 242 8.09 -21.93 -24.83
C PHE A 242 9.26 -21.52 -25.70
N TYR A 243 10.49 -21.89 -25.32
CA TYR A 243 11.69 -21.41 -26.01
C TYR A 243 11.79 -21.97 -27.43
N ASP A 244 11.47 -23.25 -27.64
CA ASP A 244 11.51 -23.86 -28.98
C ASP A 244 10.54 -23.16 -29.95
N SER A 245 9.31 -22.89 -29.50
CA SER A 245 8.33 -22.13 -30.29
C SER A 245 8.73 -20.66 -30.45
N MET A 246 9.42 -20.07 -29.47
CA MET A 246 9.84 -18.68 -29.46
C MET A 246 11.02 -18.41 -30.39
N PHE A 247 11.98 -19.33 -30.50
CA PHE A 247 13.11 -19.23 -31.43
C PHE A 247 12.67 -19.38 -32.88
N ALA A 248 11.60 -20.14 -33.13
CA ALA A 248 11.01 -20.27 -34.46
C ALA A 248 10.13 -19.07 -34.87
N LEU A 249 9.87 -18.11 -33.97
CA LEU A 249 9.02 -16.96 -34.28
C LEU A 249 9.69 -15.99 -35.26
N THR A 250 8.95 -15.66 -36.31
CA THR A 250 9.29 -14.62 -37.28
C THR A 250 8.32 -13.42 -37.14
N GLY A 251 8.61 -12.30 -37.81
CA GLY A 251 7.71 -11.13 -37.82
C GLY A 251 7.79 -10.24 -36.57
N TRP A 252 8.97 -10.18 -35.94
CA TRP A 252 9.23 -9.28 -34.82
C TRP A 252 9.04 -7.82 -35.21
N LYS A 253 8.40 -7.04 -34.34
CA LYS A 253 8.18 -5.61 -34.54
C LYS A 253 9.06 -4.82 -33.59
N THR A 254 9.97 -4.03 -34.13
CA THR A 254 10.78 -3.09 -33.36
C THR A 254 9.91 -1.95 -32.86
N VAL A 255 10.01 -1.65 -31.57
CA VAL A 255 9.31 -0.55 -30.91
C VAL A 255 10.24 0.12 -29.92
N GLU A 256 10.06 1.43 -29.75
CA GLU A 256 10.72 2.19 -28.69
C GLU A 256 9.75 2.40 -27.53
N ILE A 257 10.15 1.97 -26.34
CA ILE A 257 9.41 2.14 -25.08
C ILE A 257 10.34 2.79 -24.07
N ASN A 258 9.98 3.99 -23.60
CA ASN A 258 10.77 4.78 -22.64
C ASN A 258 12.23 5.02 -23.08
N GLY A 259 12.49 5.25 -24.36
CA GLY A 259 13.84 5.49 -24.88
C GLY A 259 14.69 4.24 -25.08
N ILE A 260 14.12 3.04 -24.90
CA ILE A 260 14.81 1.76 -25.10
C ILE A 260 14.14 1.01 -26.25
N GLU A 261 14.95 0.53 -27.19
CA GLU A 261 14.49 -0.30 -28.30
C GLU A 261 14.23 -1.74 -27.85
N PHE A 262 13.05 -2.24 -28.20
CA PHE A 262 12.64 -3.62 -27.98
C PHE A 262 12.06 -4.21 -29.26
N GLU A 263 12.11 -5.53 -29.35
CA GLU A 263 11.37 -6.26 -30.37
C GLU A 263 10.21 -7.00 -29.70
N LEU A 264 9.01 -6.80 -30.23
CA LEU A 264 7.78 -7.40 -29.72
C LEU A 264 7.21 -8.42 -30.71
N ASN A 265 6.66 -9.50 -30.15
CA ASN A 265 5.84 -10.46 -30.87
C ASN A 265 4.76 -11.03 -29.93
N SER A 266 3.79 -11.77 -30.45
CA SER A 266 2.83 -12.49 -29.62
C SER A 266 2.37 -13.77 -30.27
N ILE A 267 2.18 -14.81 -29.46
CA ILE A 267 1.69 -16.12 -29.91
C ILE A 267 0.56 -16.62 -29.01
N LEU A 268 -0.24 -17.55 -29.53
CA LEU A 268 -1.13 -18.35 -28.70
C LEU A 268 -0.35 -19.56 -28.18
N VAL A 269 -0.47 -19.82 -26.88
CA VAL A 269 0.17 -20.95 -26.22
C VAL A 269 -0.81 -21.66 -25.32
N GLU A 270 -0.75 -22.99 -25.34
CA GLU A 270 -1.48 -23.82 -24.39
C GLU A 270 -0.51 -24.24 -23.28
N LYS A 271 -0.34 -23.36 -22.30
CA LYS A 271 0.56 -23.63 -21.16
C LYS A 271 0.03 -24.78 -20.29
N TRP A 272 -1.28 -24.83 -20.14
CA TRP A 272 -2.01 -25.83 -19.38
C TRP A 272 -3.11 -26.40 -20.26
N LYS A 273 -3.39 -27.68 -20.06
CA LYS A 273 -4.29 -28.46 -20.92
C LYS A 273 -5.66 -27.78 -21.02
N GLY A 274 -6.11 -27.51 -22.24
CA GLY A 274 -7.39 -26.88 -22.56
C GLY A 274 -7.43 -25.36 -22.34
N LYS A 275 -6.29 -24.72 -22.04
CA LYS A 275 -6.22 -23.29 -21.72
C LYS A 275 -5.28 -22.55 -22.68
N PRO A 276 -5.76 -22.21 -23.89
CA PRO A 276 -4.99 -21.38 -24.81
C PRO A 276 -4.99 -19.93 -24.28
N TYR A 277 -3.81 -19.39 -24.05
CA TYR A 277 -3.60 -18.00 -23.66
C TYR A 277 -2.68 -17.30 -24.64
N ARG A 278 -2.76 -15.96 -24.68
CA ARG A 278 -1.81 -15.17 -25.45
C ARG A 278 -0.55 -14.95 -24.63
N LEU A 279 0.60 -15.24 -25.25
CA LEU A 279 1.92 -14.90 -24.73
C LEU A 279 2.46 -13.71 -25.53
N VAL A 280 2.49 -12.54 -24.89
CA VAL A 280 3.17 -11.36 -25.43
C VAL A 280 4.62 -11.42 -25.05
N ILE A 281 5.48 -11.28 -26.04
CA ILE A 281 6.91 -11.50 -25.93
C ILE A 281 7.62 -10.19 -26.23
N GLN A 282 8.43 -9.75 -25.28
CA GLN A 282 9.39 -8.67 -25.43
C GLN A 282 10.79 -9.26 -25.41
N ARG A 283 11.62 -8.93 -26.40
CA ARG A 283 13.04 -9.26 -26.39
C ARG A 283 13.90 -8.00 -26.54
N GLN A 284 15.05 -8.02 -25.89
CA GLN A 284 16.05 -6.95 -25.94
C GLN A 284 17.41 -7.58 -26.23
N ARG A 285 18.14 -7.03 -27.19
CA ARG A 285 19.50 -7.49 -27.51
C ARG A 285 20.42 -7.18 -26.33
N ARG A 286 21.24 -8.15 -25.92
CA ARG A 286 22.24 -7.94 -24.86
C ARG A 286 23.39 -7.10 -25.40
N ILE A 287 23.81 -6.08 -24.65
CA ILE A 287 24.97 -5.23 -24.95
C ILE A 287 26.10 -5.75 -24.04
N GLU A 288 27.03 -6.52 -24.63
CA GLU A 288 28.31 -7.06 -24.10
C GLU A 288 28.49 -7.37 -22.59
N GLY A 289 28.84 -8.63 -22.30
CA GLY A 289 29.36 -9.15 -21.03
C GLY A 289 29.29 -10.68 -21.05
N ASP A 290 30.43 -11.35 -20.83
CA ASP A 290 30.71 -12.80 -20.95
C ASP A 290 29.53 -13.68 -21.42
N LEU A 291 29.62 -14.11 -22.68
CA LEU A 291 28.78 -15.15 -23.26
C LEU A 291 28.97 -16.45 -22.45
N ASP A 292 28.19 -16.62 -21.39
CA ASP A 292 27.93 -17.95 -20.87
C ASP A 292 27.22 -18.70 -22.00
N ILE A 293 27.86 -19.76 -22.48
CA ILE A 293 27.54 -20.56 -23.70
C ILE A 293 26.09 -21.09 -23.73
N TRP A 294 25.37 -20.92 -22.62
CA TRP A 294 24.02 -21.38 -22.37
C TRP A 294 22.97 -20.26 -22.37
N GLU A 295 23.37 -18.98 -22.40
CA GLU A 295 22.46 -17.83 -22.42
C GLU A 295 22.57 -17.03 -23.73
N GLY A 296 21.60 -17.19 -24.63
CA GLY A 296 21.62 -16.59 -25.97
C GLY A 296 21.60 -15.06 -26.06
N GLU A 297 21.60 -14.52 -27.29
CA GLU A 297 21.82 -13.10 -27.63
C GLU A 297 20.78 -12.10 -27.06
N TYR A 298 19.61 -12.59 -26.63
CA TYR A 298 18.49 -11.76 -26.23
C TYR A 298 18.04 -12.03 -24.80
N THR A 299 17.64 -10.97 -24.09
CA THR A 299 16.88 -11.09 -22.85
C THR A 299 15.40 -11.13 -23.17
N TYR A 300 14.75 -12.22 -22.80
CA TYR A 300 13.33 -12.46 -23.06
C TYR A 300 12.45 -12.14 -21.86
N ARG A 301 11.31 -11.53 -22.16
CA ARG A 301 10.36 -10.96 -21.22
C ARG A 301 8.94 -11.29 -21.69
N CYS A 302 8.33 -12.32 -21.10
CA CYS A 302 7.03 -12.84 -21.59
C CYS A 302 5.89 -12.52 -20.62
N ILE A 303 4.75 -12.07 -21.14
CA ILE A 303 3.52 -11.75 -20.39
C ILE A 303 2.42 -12.69 -20.91
N LEU A 304 1.87 -13.49 -20.01
CA LEU A 304 0.71 -14.34 -20.26
C LEU A 304 -0.57 -13.54 -20.00
N THR A 305 -1.53 -13.59 -20.92
CA THR A 305 -2.78 -12.83 -20.82
C THR A 305 -3.92 -13.50 -21.58
N ASN A 306 -5.15 -13.25 -21.13
CA ASN A 306 -6.39 -13.52 -21.87
C ASN A 306 -6.88 -12.29 -22.68
N ASP A 307 -6.04 -11.26 -22.86
CA ASP A 307 -6.29 -10.13 -23.76
C ASP A 307 -5.81 -10.42 -25.19
N TYR A 308 -6.76 -10.85 -26.03
CA TYR A 308 -6.51 -11.18 -27.43
C TYR A 308 -6.64 -9.99 -28.39
N LYS A 309 -7.09 -8.83 -27.91
CA LYS A 309 -7.46 -7.70 -28.78
C LYS A 309 -6.43 -6.58 -28.77
N SER A 310 -5.87 -6.25 -27.61
CA SER A 310 -4.91 -5.15 -27.48
C SER A 310 -3.63 -5.41 -28.27
N SER A 311 -2.92 -4.37 -28.68
CA SER A 311 -1.63 -4.57 -29.36
C SER A 311 -0.58 -5.08 -28.37
N ALA A 312 0.46 -5.75 -28.88
CA ALA A 312 1.58 -6.19 -28.04
C ALA A 312 2.25 -5.01 -27.32
N ARG A 313 2.30 -3.83 -27.98
CA ARG A 313 2.83 -2.59 -27.41
C ARG A 313 1.99 -2.13 -26.21
N ASP A 314 0.67 -2.04 -26.39
CA ASP A 314 -0.23 -1.58 -25.31
C ASP A 314 -0.15 -2.50 -24.09
N ILE A 315 -0.04 -3.81 -24.31
CA ILE A 315 0.09 -4.80 -23.24
C ILE A 315 1.40 -4.59 -22.47
N VAL A 316 2.52 -4.37 -23.17
CA VAL A 316 3.82 -4.13 -22.52
C VAL A 316 3.82 -2.80 -21.77
N GLU A 317 3.32 -1.72 -22.37
CA GLU A 317 3.22 -0.41 -21.72
C GLU A 317 2.31 -0.47 -20.48
N PHE A 318 1.15 -1.11 -20.59
CA PHE A 318 0.24 -1.32 -19.46
C PHE A 318 0.86 -2.16 -18.35
N TYR A 319 1.59 -3.23 -18.70
CA TYR A 319 2.27 -4.08 -17.73
C TYR A 319 3.41 -3.34 -17.02
N ASN A 320 4.14 -2.46 -17.72
CA ASN A 320 5.26 -1.70 -17.16
C ASN A 320 4.83 -0.71 -16.04
N LEU A 321 3.59 -0.22 -16.07
CA LEU A 321 3.03 0.61 -15.00
C LEU A 321 3.01 -0.10 -13.63
N ARG A 322 3.08 -1.44 -13.59
CA ARG A 322 3.26 -2.23 -12.36
C ARG A 322 4.50 -1.81 -11.57
N GLY A 323 5.52 -1.27 -12.23
CA GLY A 323 6.74 -0.73 -11.58
C GLY A 323 6.46 0.40 -10.59
N GLY A 324 5.30 1.06 -10.68
CA GLY A 324 4.88 2.08 -9.71
C GLY A 324 4.80 1.58 -8.26
N LYS A 325 4.62 0.27 -8.05
CA LYS A 325 4.58 -0.35 -6.71
C LYS A 325 5.86 -0.19 -5.90
N GLU A 326 7.02 -0.19 -6.55
CA GLU A 326 8.29 -0.03 -5.84
C GLU A 326 8.30 1.29 -5.07
N ARG A 327 7.71 2.33 -5.64
CA ARG A 327 7.51 3.61 -4.97
C ARG A 327 6.53 3.52 -3.81
N ILE A 328 5.45 2.72 -3.93
CA ILE A 328 4.50 2.50 -2.83
C ILE A 328 5.21 1.86 -1.64
N PHE A 329 5.99 0.80 -1.89
CA PHE A 329 6.73 0.11 -0.83
C PHE A 329 7.85 0.96 -0.24
N ASP A 330 8.54 1.74 -1.05
CA ASP A 330 9.52 2.72 -0.57
C ASP A 330 8.85 3.78 0.33
N ASP A 331 7.69 4.31 -0.06
CA ASP A 331 6.89 5.22 0.76
C ASP A 331 6.47 4.56 2.09
N MET A 332 6.04 3.30 2.08
CA MET A 332 5.64 2.58 3.29
C MET A 332 6.82 2.30 4.24
N ASN A 333 7.97 1.89 3.68
CA ASN A 333 9.18 1.61 4.45
C ASN A 333 9.73 2.88 5.08
N ASN A 334 9.90 3.95 4.29
CA ASN A 334 10.62 5.15 4.71
C ASN A 334 9.74 6.27 5.25
N GLY A 335 8.44 6.27 4.90
CA GLY A 335 7.49 7.31 5.29
C GLY A 335 6.45 6.88 6.33
N PHE A 336 6.10 5.59 6.39
CA PHE A 336 5.02 5.08 7.25
C PHE A 336 5.44 3.89 8.13
N GLY A 337 6.75 3.72 8.35
CA GLY A 337 7.28 2.91 9.45
C GLY A 337 7.31 1.39 9.23
N TRP A 338 7.12 0.89 8.00
CA TRP A 338 7.24 -0.57 7.77
C TRP A 338 8.63 -1.14 8.06
N ASN A 339 9.68 -0.31 8.01
CA ASN A 339 11.04 -0.69 8.42
C ASN A 339 11.26 -0.69 9.96
N ARG A 340 10.26 -0.27 10.74
CA ARG A 340 10.35 -0.09 12.20
C ARG A 340 9.13 -0.70 12.88
N LEU A 341 8.98 -2.01 12.71
CA LEU A 341 7.87 -2.76 13.28
C LEU A 341 7.88 -2.64 14.82
N PRO A 342 6.74 -2.32 15.46
CA PRO A 342 6.71 -2.00 16.89
C PRO A 342 6.57 -3.23 17.80
N LYS A 343 6.18 -4.39 17.26
CA LYS A 343 5.83 -5.58 18.04
C LYS A 343 6.74 -6.76 17.74
N SER A 344 6.75 -7.74 18.65
CA SER A 344 7.64 -8.92 18.55
C SER A 344 7.10 -10.00 17.62
N PHE A 345 5.80 -10.03 17.35
CA PHE A 345 5.14 -11.10 16.61
C PHE A 345 4.50 -10.61 15.30
N MET A 346 4.52 -11.46 14.28
CA MET A 346 3.94 -11.19 12.97
C MET A 346 2.47 -10.80 13.04
N ALA A 347 1.69 -11.47 13.90
CA ALA A 347 0.27 -11.22 14.04
C ALA A 347 -0.05 -9.76 14.43
N GLN A 348 0.68 -9.26 15.43
CA GLN A 348 0.54 -7.88 15.90
C GLN A 348 1.08 -6.88 14.87
N ASN A 349 2.22 -7.21 14.25
CA ASN A 349 2.80 -6.37 13.20
C ASN A 349 1.90 -6.28 11.96
N THR A 350 1.09 -7.30 11.67
CA THR A 350 0.12 -7.26 10.56
C THR A 350 -0.93 -6.18 10.75
N VAL A 351 -1.44 -6.02 11.98
CA VAL A 351 -2.34 -4.92 12.34
C VAL A 351 -1.64 -3.58 12.12
N PHE A 352 -0.39 -3.45 12.55
CA PHE A 352 0.40 -2.23 12.32
C PHE A 352 0.59 -1.91 10.83
N LEU A 353 0.90 -2.92 9.99
CA LEU A 353 1.01 -2.73 8.54
C LEU A 353 -0.30 -2.20 7.93
N LEU A 354 -1.45 -2.72 8.39
CA LEU A 354 -2.78 -2.30 7.93
C LEU A 354 -3.15 -0.90 8.42
N MET A 355 -2.87 -0.56 9.69
CA MET A 355 -3.09 0.80 10.23
C MET A 355 -2.26 1.83 9.47
N THR A 356 -0.99 1.54 9.21
CA THR A 356 -0.09 2.46 8.48
C THR A 356 -0.44 2.55 7.00
N ALA A 357 -0.94 1.47 6.37
CA ALA A 357 -1.48 1.51 5.02
C ALA A 357 -2.73 2.41 4.91
N LEU A 358 -3.64 2.34 5.90
CA LEU A 358 -4.79 3.24 5.99
C LEU A 358 -4.34 4.70 6.11
N ILE A 359 -3.36 4.99 6.98
CA ILE A 359 -2.79 6.33 7.15
C ILE A 359 -2.17 6.84 5.83
N ARG A 360 -1.45 5.99 5.10
CA ARG A 360 -0.85 6.34 3.81
C ARG A 360 -1.90 6.60 2.73
N ASN A 361 -2.96 5.79 2.69
CA ASN A 361 -4.09 6.02 1.78
C ASN A 361 -4.79 7.35 2.09
N PHE A 362 -5.04 7.63 3.37
CA PHE A 362 -5.60 8.90 3.83
C PHE A 362 -4.71 10.09 3.44
N TYR A 363 -3.39 9.99 3.63
CA TYR A 363 -2.45 11.01 3.17
C TYR A 363 -2.59 11.30 1.67
N LYS A 364 -2.74 10.27 0.83
CA LYS A 364 -2.98 10.48 -0.61
C LYS A 364 -4.32 11.14 -0.88
N ALA A 365 -5.35 10.82 -0.09
CA ALA A 365 -6.66 11.47 -0.17
C ALA A 365 -6.56 12.98 0.15
N ILE A 366 -5.73 13.35 1.13
CA ILE A 366 -5.42 14.76 1.44
C ILE A 366 -4.70 15.42 0.26
N MET A 367 -3.64 14.78 -0.27
CA MET A 367 -2.86 15.33 -1.38
C MET A 367 -3.66 15.54 -2.66
N GLN A 368 -4.72 14.75 -2.87
CA GLN A 368 -5.65 14.90 -3.99
C GLN A 368 -6.63 16.07 -3.82
N ARG A 369 -7.04 16.38 -2.57
CA ARG A 369 -7.98 17.46 -2.24
C ARG A 369 -7.30 18.81 -2.02
N LEU A 370 -6.09 18.79 -1.49
CA LEU A 370 -5.32 19.98 -1.18
C LEU A 370 -4.92 20.71 -2.47
N LYS A 371 -5.02 22.03 -2.48
CA LYS A 371 -4.42 22.90 -3.50
C LYS A 371 -2.90 22.93 -3.34
N THR A 372 -2.24 21.82 -3.66
CA THR A 372 -0.83 21.55 -3.35
C THR A 372 0.12 22.64 -3.83
N HIS A 373 -0.13 23.24 -4.99
CA HIS A 373 0.70 24.31 -5.55
C HIS A 373 0.76 25.57 -4.65
N GLU A 374 -0.30 25.89 -3.90
CA GLU A 374 -0.34 27.03 -2.97
C GLU A 374 0.63 26.85 -1.78
N PHE A 375 1.04 25.61 -1.52
CA PHE A 375 2.02 25.25 -0.48
C PHE A 375 3.37 24.83 -1.09
N GLY A 376 3.59 25.05 -2.39
CA GLY A 376 4.78 24.61 -3.09
C GLY A 376 4.94 23.08 -3.14
N LEU A 377 3.83 22.34 -3.05
CA LEU A 377 3.76 20.89 -3.14
C LEU A 377 3.30 20.44 -4.53
N ARG A 378 3.57 19.18 -4.85
CA ARG A 378 2.96 18.47 -6.00
C ARG A 378 2.04 17.39 -5.44
N ALA A 379 1.01 16.98 -6.19
CA ALA A 379 0.16 15.85 -5.79
C ALA A 379 0.94 14.55 -5.51
N THR A 380 2.12 14.41 -6.11
CA THR A 380 3.05 13.27 -5.93
C THR A 380 4.14 13.51 -4.88
N SER A 381 4.12 14.62 -4.15
CA SER A 381 5.09 14.91 -3.08
C SER A 381 5.09 13.82 -2.03
N ARG A 382 6.28 13.45 -1.55
CA ARG A 382 6.44 12.50 -0.45
C ARG A 382 6.08 13.13 0.88
N ILE A 383 5.71 12.30 1.86
CA ILE A 383 5.30 12.76 3.19
C ILE A 383 6.34 13.68 3.83
N LYS A 384 7.65 13.39 3.72
CA LYS A 384 8.71 14.27 4.25
C LYS A 384 8.62 15.71 3.71
N THR A 385 8.35 15.88 2.42
CA THR A 385 8.18 17.21 1.80
C THR A 385 6.88 17.86 2.27
N PHE A 386 5.80 17.08 2.40
CA PHE A 386 4.54 17.55 2.96
C PHE A 386 4.70 18.04 4.40
N VAL A 387 5.38 17.28 5.26
CA VAL A 387 5.68 17.70 6.64
C VAL A 387 6.41 19.03 6.63
N PHE A 388 7.49 19.13 5.86
CA PHE A 388 8.32 20.33 5.83
C PHE A 388 7.58 21.59 5.33
N LYS A 389 6.73 21.46 4.29
CA LYS A 389 6.08 22.61 3.64
C LYS A 389 4.70 22.95 4.20
N PHE A 390 3.99 21.97 4.76
CA PHE A 390 2.60 22.11 5.19
C PHE A 390 2.41 21.93 6.70
N ILE A 391 3.05 20.93 7.31
CA ILE A 391 2.78 20.60 8.73
C ILE A 391 3.62 21.48 9.65
N SER A 392 4.90 21.65 9.33
CA SER A 392 5.89 22.38 10.12
C SER A 392 5.74 23.89 9.99
N VAL A 393 4.66 24.42 10.55
CA VAL A 393 4.37 25.85 10.62
C VAL A 393 4.06 26.26 12.07
N PRO A 394 4.66 27.32 12.63
CA PRO A 394 4.35 27.73 13.99
C PRO A 394 2.89 28.15 14.14
N ALA A 395 2.24 27.69 15.21
CA ALA A 395 0.85 28.04 15.47
C ALA A 395 0.50 28.08 16.96
N LYS A 396 -0.60 28.77 17.27
CA LYS A 396 -1.14 28.95 18.62
C LYS A 396 -2.66 28.93 18.60
N TRP A 397 -3.25 28.12 19.47
CA TRP A 397 -4.69 28.21 19.73
C TRP A 397 -4.99 29.40 20.64
N ILE A 398 -5.94 30.24 20.24
CA ILE A 398 -6.45 31.37 21.01
C ILE A 398 -7.93 31.15 21.25
N LYS A 399 -8.37 31.39 22.48
CA LYS A 399 -9.79 31.42 22.82
C LYS A 399 -10.29 32.85 22.68
N THR A 400 -11.14 33.10 21.69
CA THR A 400 -11.80 34.38 21.49
C THR A 400 -13.28 34.20 21.76
N SER A 401 -13.76 34.77 22.87
CA SER A 401 -15.14 34.62 23.35
C SER A 401 -15.53 33.13 23.52
N ARG A 402 -16.45 32.62 22.68
CA ARG A 402 -16.91 31.22 22.69
C ARG A 402 -16.24 30.34 21.62
N ARG A 403 -15.30 30.87 20.84
CA ARG A 403 -14.66 30.15 19.73
C ARG A 403 -13.17 29.93 19.99
N HIS A 404 -12.66 28.79 19.54
CA HIS A 404 -11.23 28.55 19.44
C HIS A 404 -10.78 28.89 18.03
N VAL A 405 -9.75 29.71 17.91
CA VAL A 405 -9.15 30.13 16.64
C VAL A 405 -7.69 29.69 16.64
N LEU A 406 -7.24 29.07 15.54
CA LEU A 406 -5.83 28.73 15.36
C LEU A 406 -5.12 29.86 14.64
N ASN A 407 -4.22 30.55 15.34
CA ASN A 407 -3.32 31.50 14.72
C ASN A 407 -2.13 30.75 14.14
N ILE A 408 -1.93 30.88 12.82
CA ILE A 408 -0.75 30.35 12.11
C ILE A 408 0.18 31.51 11.79
N TYR A 409 1.45 31.37 12.15
CA TYR A 409 2.48 32.39 11.92
C TYR A 409 3.25 32.03 10.65
N SER A 410 2.76 32.50 9.51
CA SER A 410 3.35 32.26 8.19
C SER A 410 3.02 33.38 7.21
N ASP A 411 3.93 33.65 6.27
CA ASP A 411 3.69 34.56 5.14
C ASP A 411 2.85 33.91 4.03
N ASN A 412 2.55 32.60 4.13
CA ASN A 412 1.70 31.91 3.18
C ASN A 412 0.21 32.08 3.53
N ASN A 413 -0.46 32.98 2.81
CA ASN A 413 -1.88 33.28 3.00
C ASN A 413 -2.83 32.09 2.71
N ALA A 414 -2.37 31.03 2.04
CA ALA A 414 -3.19 29.84 1.76
C ALA A 414 -3.64 29.13 3.05
N TYR A 415 -2.88 29.24 4.15
CA TYR A 415 -3.28 28.70 5.44
C TYR A 415 -4.58 29.30 5.98
N ALA A 416 -4.92 30.54 5.61
CA ALA A 416 -6.16 31.19 6.03
C ALA A 416 -7.43 30.50 5.48
N ASN A 417 -7.30 29.68 4.43
CA ASN A 417 -8.42 28.95 3.84
C ASN A 417 -8.59 27.52 4.41
N LEU A 418 -7.63 27.01 5.18
CA LEU A 418 -7.65 25.63 5.70
C LEU A 418 -8.57 25.42 6.90
N PHE A 419 -8.82 26.49 7.67
CA PHE A 419 -9.58 26.45 8.93
C PHE A 419 -10.88 27.26 8.87
N LYS A 420 -11.28 27.70 7.66
CA LYS A 420 -12.63 28.23 7.42
C LYS A 420 -13.60 27.05 7.47
N THR A 421 -13.97 26.68 8.69
CA THR A 421 -15.16 25.86 8.93
C THR A 421 -16.39 26.68 8.52
N ASP A 422 -17.53 26.00 8.28
CA ASP A 422 -18.81 26.61 7.88
C ASP A 422 -19.38 27.66 8.87
N PHE A 423 -18.59 28.08 9.87
CA PHE A 423 -18.89 29.15 10.80
C PHE A 423 -17.92 30.34 10.70
N GLY A 424 -17.55 30.75 9.48
CA GLY A 424 -17.07 32.09 9.15
C GLY A 424 -15.57 32.32 9.24
#